data_AF-A0A3S1JSG4-F1
#
_entry.id   AF-A0A3S1JSG4-F1
#
_cell.length_a   1.000
_cell.length_b   1.000
_cell.length_c   1.000
_cell.angle_alpha   90.00
_cell.angle_beta   90.00
_cell.angle_gamma   90.00
#
_symmetry.space_group_name_H-M   'P 1'
#
loop_
_entity.id
_entity.type
_entity.pdbx_description
1 polymer ?
#
loop_
_entity_poly.entity_id
_entity_poly.type
_entity_poly.pdbx_seq_one_letter_code
_entity_poly.pdbx_strand_id
1 'polypeptide(L)'
;MSDKLPIIDQMHNAADDRGRADVLLRCPDATLLKYGDVFLRACRHFPAGELFVQERILAMRAVRSAAGGLPGALALELETLRAELTAYAAGAPQRTPGSMERS
;
A
#
# COMPACT_ATOMS: atom_id res chain seq x y z
N MET A 1 -17.75 -3.73 -23.19
CA MET A 1 -16.68 -4.36 -22.37
C MET A 1 -16.51 -3.48 -21.15
N SER A 2 -16.46 -4.04 -19.94
CA SER A 2 -16.03 -3.23 -18.81
C SER A 2 -14.57 -2.85 -19.06
N ASP A 3 -14.29 -1.56 -19.27
CA ASP A 3 -12.93 -0.98 -19.34
C ASP A 3 -12.26 -1.09 -17.96
N LYS A 4 -12.08 -2.31 -17.46
CA LYS A 4 -11.39 -2.55 -16.20
C LYS A 4 -9.90 -2.34 -16.47
N LEU A 5 -9.32 -1.44 -15.68
CA LEU A 5 -7.90 -1.17 -15.72
C LEU A 5 -7.13 -2.46 -15.40
N PRO A 6 -6.10 -2.85 -16.17
CA PRO A 6 -5.41 -4.12 -15.99
C PRO A 6 -4.89 -4.37 -14.56
N ILE A 7 -4.44 -3.32 -13.86
CA ILE A 7 -3.95 -3.42 -12.48
C ILE A 7 -5.07 -3.76 -11.47
N ILE A 8 -6.31 -3.36 -11.75
CA ILE A 8 -7.48 -3.71 -10.94
C ILE A 8 -7.82 -5.19 -11.14
N ASP A 9 -7.73 -5.69 -12.37
CA ASP A 9 -7.93 -7.11 -12.63
C ASP A 9 -6.82 -7.96 -11.99
N GLN A 10 -5.56 -7.49 -12.01
CA GLN A 10 -4.47 -8.15 -11.27
C GLN A 10 -4.76 -8.20 -9.77
N MET A 11 -5.28 -7.12 -9.18
CA MET A 11 -5.61 -7.07 -7.75
C MET A 11 -6.67 -8.10 -7.37
N HIS A 12 -7.74 -8.21 -8.16
CA HIS A 12 -8.82 -9.17 -7.89
C HIS A 12 -8.40 -10.62 -8.10
N ASN A 13 -7.49 -10.87 -9.06
CA ASN A 13 -7.04 -12.21 -9.42
C ASN A 13 -5.74 -12.63 -8.72
N ALA A 14 -5.20 -11.81 -7.81
CA ALA A 14 -4.04 -12.17 -7.01
C ALA A 14 -4.33 -13.44 -6.18
N ALA A 15 -3.47 -14.44 -6.31
CA ALA A 15 -3.66 -15.75 -5.67
C ALA A 15 -3.64 -15.65 -4.13
N ASP A 16 -2.81 -14.75 -3.59
CA ASP A 16 -2.60 -14.55 -2.17
C ASP A 16 -2.26 -13.09 -1.84
N ASP A 17 -2.00 -12.83 -0.56
CA ASP A 17 -1.67 -11.50 -0.07
C ASP A 17 -0.30 -11.01 -0.55
N ARG A 18 0.62 -11.92 -0.91
CA ARG A 18 1.90 -11.55 -1.54
C ARG A 18 1.70 -11.04 -2.95
N GLY A 19 0.84 -11.70 -3.72
CA GLY A 19 0.40 -11.22 -5.02
C GLY A 19 -0.29 -9.86 -4.92
N ARG A 20 -1.13 -9.65 -3.90
CA ARG A 20 -1.74 -8.33 -3.64
C ARG A 20 -0.68 -7.28 -3.29
N ALA A 21 0.31 -7.61 -2.46
CA ALA A 21 1.41 -6.71 -2.11
C ALA A 21 2.20 -6.28 -3.36
N ASP A 22 2.55 -7.21 -4.24
CA ASP A 22 3.22 -6.90 -5.51
C ASP A 22 2.39 -5.96 -6.40
N VAL A 23 1.08 -6.20 -6.51
CA VAL A 23 0.17 -5.35 -7.27
C VAL A 23 0.12 -3.93 -6.68
N LEU A 24 0.02 -3.80 -5.35
CA LEU A 24 0.00 -2.50 -4.67
C LEU A 24 1.30 -1.70 -4.90
N LEU A 25 2.46 -2.37 -4.85
CA LEU A 25 3.76 -1.73 -5.07
C LEU A 25 3.96 -1.22 -6.50
N ARG A 26 3.29 -1.85 -7.49
CA ARG A 26 3.33 -1.43 -8.90
C ARG A 26 2.17 -0.51 -9.31
N CYS A 27 1.21 -0.28 -8.43
CA CYS A 27 0.01 0.48 -8.75
C CYS A 27 0.34 1.97 -8.95
N PRO A 28 -0.04 2.59 -10.08
CA PRO A 28 0.10 4.03 -10.25
C PRO A 28 -0.72 4.80 -9.21
N ASP A 29 -0.13 5.81 -8.60
CA ASP A 29 -0.75 6.64 -7.56
C ASP A 29 -2.10 7.23 -8.00
N ALA A 30 -2.23 7.69 -9.24
CA ALA A 30 -3.50 8.20 -9.79
C ALA A 30 -4.61 7.15 -9.83
N THR A 31 -4.27 5.89 -10.12
CA THR A 31 -5.21 4.77 -10.10
C THR A 31 -5.58 4.43 -8.66
N LEU A 32 -4.59 4.37 -7.76
CA LEU A 32 -4.81 4.11 -6.34
C LEU A 32 -5.73 5.17 -5.72
N LEU A 33 -5.51 6.45 -6.04
CA LEU A 33 -6.32 7.56 -5.55
C LEU A 33 -7.77 7.50 -6.05
N LYS A 34 -7.96 7.19 -7.34
CA LYS A 34 -9.29 7.14 -7.95
C LYS A 34 -10.11 5.92 -7.51
N TYR A 35 -9.45 4.78 -7.30
CA TYR A 35 -10.11 3.50 -7.02
C TYR A 35 -9.79 2.95 -5.64
N GLY A 36 -9.44 3.80 -4.66
CA GLY A 36 -9.01 3.39 -3.32
C GLY A 36 -9.89 2.32 -2.67
N ASP A 37 -11.21 2.49 -2.72
CA ASP A 37 -12.17 1.53 -2.14
C ASP A 37 -12.13 0.14 -2.79
N VAL A 38 -11.69 0.03 -4.04
CA VAL A 38 -11.50 -1.26 -4.70
C VAL A 38 -10.31 -1.99 -4.06
N PHE A 39 -9.19 -1.28 -3.87
CA PHE A 39 -7.99 -1.84 -3.25
C PHE A 39 -8.20 -2.15 -1.77
N LEU A 40 -8.85 -1.25 -1.02
CA LEU A 40 -9.20 -1.49 0.39
C LEU A 40 -10.06 -2.74 0.56
N ARG A 41 -11.11 -2.90 -0.25
CA ARG A 41 -11.96 -4.10 -0.20
C ARG A 41 -11.20 -5.38 -0.56
N ALA A 42 -10.29 -5.31 -1.53
CA ALA A 42 -9.43 -6.44 -1.88
C ALA A 42 -8.43 -6.80 -0.75
N CYS A 43 -8.05 -5.83 0.10
CA CYS A 43 -7.15 -6.01 1.23
C CYS A 43 -7.85 -6.26 2.58
N ARG A 44 -9.17 -6.45 2.65
CA ARG A 44 -9.91 -6.53 3.93
C ARG A 44 -9.44 -7.61 4.93
N HIS A 45 -8.71 -8.63 4.44
CA HIS A 45 -8.12 -9.69 5.26
C HIS A 45 -6.57 -9.64 5.24
N PHE A 46 -6.01 -8.59 4.66
CA PHE A 46 -4.59 -8.32 4.53
C PHE A 46 -4.26 -6.94 5.14
N PRO A 47 -4.10 -6.86 6.49
CA PRO A 47 -3.99 -5.57 7.18
C PRO A 47 -2.84 -4.69 6.71
N ALA A 48 -1.68 -5.28 6.37
CA ALA A 48 -0.54 -4.51 5.87
C ALA A 48 -0.82 -3.86 4.50
N GLY A 49 -1.52 -4.57 3.61
CA GLY A 49 -1.96 -4.02 2.33
C GLY A 49 -3.01 -2.92 2.51
N GLU A 50 -3.94 -3.10 3.46
CA GLU A 50 -4.95 -2.08 3.76
C GLU A 50 -4.30 -0.79 4.28
N LEU A 51 -3.41 -0.91 5.27
CA LEU A 51 -2.68 0.22 5.84
C LEU A 51 -1.86 0.96 4.77
N PHE A 52 -1.15 0.23 3.91
CA PHE A 52 -0.39 0.83 2.81
C PHE A 52 -1.30 1.66 1.88
N VAL A 53 -2.47 1.15 1.50
CA VAL A 53 -3.42 1.89 0.65
C VAL A 53 -3.90 3.17 1.35
N GLN A 54 -4.27 3.08 2.63
CA GLN A 54 -4.74 4.22 3.42
C GLN A 54 -3.67 5.31 3.52
N GLU A 55 -2.44 4.95 3.90
CA GLU A 55 -1.34 5.91 4.06
C GLU A 55 -0.94 6.54 2.72
N ARG A 56 -0.92 5.77 1.62
CA ARG A 56 -0.64 6.33 0.29
C ARG A 56 -1.71 7.34 -0.13
N ILE A 57 -2.98 7.07 0.12
CA ILE A 57 -4.08 8.00 -0.16
C ILE A 57 -3.97 9.24 0.73
N LEU A 58 -3.67 9.06 2.03
CA LEU A 58 -3.46 10.16 2.97
C LEU A 58 -2.33 11.07 2.47
N ALA A 59 -1.21 10.49 2.06
CA ALA A 59 -0.07 11.23 1.52
C ALA A 59 -0.37 11.99 0.23
N MET A 60 -1.15 11.41 -0.68
CA MET A 60 -1.58 12.12 -1.89
C MET A 60 -2.49 13.32 -1.57
N ARG A 61 -3.22 13.28 -0.45
CA ARG A 61 -4.11 14.35 0.01
C ARG A 61 -3.45 15.34 0.98
N ALA A 62 -2.30 15.00 1.54
CA ALA A 62 -1.62 15.81 2.55
C ALA A 62 -1.14 17.15 1.98
N VAL A 63 -1.38 18.23 2.73
CA VAL A 63 -0.78 19.54 2.45
C VAL A 63 0.74 19.41 2.55
N ARG A 64 1.43 19.99 1.57
CA ARG A 64 2.90 19.91 1.48
C ARG A 64 3.56 20.82 2.51
N SER A 65 4.76 20.43 2.92
CA SER A 65 5.62 21.25 3.75
C SER A 65 6.08 22.51 3.01
N ALA A 66 6.70 23.45 3.72
CA ALA A 66 7.29 24.65 3.11
C ALA A 66 8.32 24.33 2.01
N ALA A 67 8.94 23.15 2.05
CA ALA A 67 9.87 22.68 1.02
C ALA A 67 9.19 21.92 -0.14
N GLY A 68 7.86 21.84 -0.17
CA GLY A 68 7.09 21.14 -1.21
C GLY A 68 6.97 19.62 -1.03
N GLY A 69 7.56 19.05 0.02
CA GLY A 69 7.52 17.62 0.34
C GLY A 69 6.34 17.21 1.22
N LEU A 70 6.23 15.91 1.52
CA LEU A 70 5.31 15.42 2.55
C LEU A 70 5.76 15.88 3.95
N PRO A 71 4.83 15.98 4.92
CA PRO A 71 5.20 16.06 6.33
C PRO A 71 6.17 14.93 6.71
N GLY A 72 7.23 15.24 7.46
CA GLY A 72 8.34 14.31 7.69
C GLY A 72 7.93 12.97 8.31
N ALA A 73 7.03 12.98 9.30
CA ALA A 73 6.49 11.77 9.91
C ALA A 73 5.76 10.89 8.89
N LEU A 74 4.95 11.49 8.01
CA LEU A 74 4.21 10.78 6.98
C LEU A 74 5.13 10.21 5.89
N ALA A 75 6.17 10.95 5.52
CA ALA A 75 7.17 10.47 4.57
C ALA A 75 7.90 9.23 5.11
N LEU A 76 8.28 9.25 6.40
CA LEU A 76 8.97 8.14 7.06
C LEU A 76 8.08 6.90 7.19
N GLU A 77 6.82 7.09 7.61
CA GLU A 77 5.85 6.00 7.73
C GLU A 77 5.63 5.31 6.39
N LEU A 78 5.40 6.10 5.32
CA LEU A 78 5.21 5.56 3.98
C LEU A 78 6.40 4.75 3.47
N GLU A 79 7.62 5.24 3.71
CA GLU A 79 8.83 4.54 3.27
C GLU A 79 9.04 3.24 4.06
N THR A 80 8.71 3.26 5.36
CA THR A 80 8.72 2.07 6.21
C THR A 80 7.73 1.03 5.69
N LEU A 81 6.47 1.41 5.46
CA LEU A 81 5.44 0.53 4.93
C LEU A 81 5.80 0.00 3.54
N ARG A 82 6.37 0.85 2.67
CA ARG A 82 6.85 0.43 1.34
C ARG A 82 7.93 -0.64 1.45
N ALA A 83 8.92 -0.44 2.33
CA ALA A 83 10.01 -1.38 2.54
C ALA A 83 9.49 -2.72 3.11
N GLU A 84 8.59 -2.68 4.09
CA GLU A 84 7.99 -3.87 4.67
C GLU A 84 7.14 -4.65 3.67
N LEU A 85 6.30 -3.95 2.91
CA LEU A 85 5.46 -4.56 1.88
C LEU A 85 6.31 -5.16 0.75
N THR A 86 7.42 -4.52 0.39
CA THR A 86 8.40 -5.06 -0.58
C THR A 86 9.03 -6.35 -0.07
N ALA A 87 9.48 -6.38 1.19
CA ALA A 87 10.04 -7.58 1.79
C ALA A 87 9.01 -8.71 1.83
N TYR A 88 7.76 -8.40 2.21
CA TYR A 88 6.67 -9.38 2.26
C TYR A 88 6.35 -9.97 0.87
N ALA A 89 6.26 -9.12 -0.16
CA ALA A 89 6.07 -9.56 -1.55
C ALA A 89 7.22 -10.48 -2.02
N ALA A 90 8.45 -10.21 -1.57
CA ALA A 90 9.63 -11.04 -1.85
C ALA A 90 9.70 -12.34 -1.01
N GLY A 91 8.76 -12.57 -0.10
CA GLY A 91 8.66 -13.82 0.66
C GLY A 91 9.05 -13.73 2.14
N ALA A 92 9.40 -12.55 2.64
CA ALA A 92 9.58 -12.35 4.08
C ALA A 92 8.27 -12.59 4.85
N PRO A 93 8.33 -12.98 6.14
CA PRO A 93 7.15 -13.00 6.97
C PRO A 93 6.60 -11.58 7.15
N GLN A 94 5.27 -11.46 7.29
CA GLN A 94 4.66 -10.18 7.65
C GLN A 94 5.13 -9.81 9.07
N ARG A 95 5.65 -8.60 9.25
CA ARG A 95 5.95 -8.09 10.59
C ARG A 95 4.65 -7.70 11.27
N THR A 96 4.40 -8.28 12.44
CA THR A 96 3.30 -7.88 13.31
C THR A 96 3.74 -6.65 14.12
N PRO A 97 2.91 -5.60 14.21
CA PRO A 97 3.15 -4.50 15.14
C PRO A 97 3.28 -5.08 16.56
N GLY A 98 4.43 -4.87 17.21
CA GLY A 98 4.77 -5.45 18.53
C GLY A 98 6.08 -6.26 18.56
N SER A 99 6.69 -6.54 17.41
CA SER A 99 7.95 -7.30 17.34
C SER A 99 9.21 -6.48 17.74
N MET A 100 9.07 -5.19 18.04
CA MET A 100 10.19 -4.28 18.36
C MET A 100 10.53 -4.18 19.86
N GLU A 101 9.77 -4.81 20.77
CA GLU A 101 10.03 -4.71 22.22
C GLU A 101 11.09 -5.69 22.77
N ARG A 102 12.04 -6.15 21.97
CA ARG A 102 13.19 -6.92 22.48
C ARG A 102 14.44 -6.70 21.63
N SER A 103 15.21 -5.67 21.95
CA SER A 103 16.66 -5.62 21.75
C SER A 103 17.26 -4.65 22.75
#